data_AF-A0A023FT53-F1
#
_entry.id   AF-A0A023FT53-F1
#
_cell.length_a   1.000
_cell.length_b   1.000
_cell.length_c   1.000
_cell.angle_alpha   90.00
_cell.angle_beta   90.00
_cell.angle_gamma   90.00
#
_symmetry.space_group_name_H-M   'P 1'
#
loop_
_entity.id
_entity.type
_entity.pdbx_description
1 polymer ?
#
loop_
_entity_poly.entity_id
_entity_poly.type
_entity_poly.pdbx_seq_one_letter_code
_entity_poly.pdbx_strand_id
1 'polypeptide(L)'
;MTHATSFAVVIFLCASQALVGFPGIEGSDNLGITGDIDDCLDDNSTCVIQTLNTTGEPRPVGCVLKCKNSTQHLANGTECLGIPELAGVRMQYNVSYTCAVGLCNAGVCERTGLWIGCWHNEPPPNSTDVTTTAPTTTTASTSSV
;
A
#
# COMPACT_ATOMS: atom_id res chain seq x y z
N MET A 1 -17.50 54.81 30.00
CA MET A 1 -17.73 53.65 30.87
C MET A 1 -17.23 52.42 30.13
N THR A 2 -16.09 51.90 30.56
CA THR A 2 -15.34 50.79 29.98
C THR A 2 -15.45 49.60 30.93
N HIS A 3 -15.78 48.41 30.43
CA HIS A 3 -15.31 47.16 31.03
C HIS A 3 -15.09 46.11 29.94
N ALA A 4 -13.81 45.80 29.74
CA ALA A 4 -13.32 44.58 29.12
C ALA A 4 -13.35 43.45 30.15
N THR A 5 -13.71 42.24 29.74
CA THR A 5 -13.55 40.99 30.51
C THR A 5 -13.22 39.88 29.50
N SER A 6 -11.96 39.56 29.26
CA SER A 6 -11.01 38.76 30.07
C SER A 6 -11.02 37.30 29.62
N PHE A 7 -9.95 36.93 28.91
CA PHE A 7 -9.51 35.56 28.69
C PHE A 7 -9.22 34.87 30.04
N ALA A 8 -9.34 33.54 30.07
CA ALA A 8 -8.97 32.58 31.13
C ALA A 8 -10.10 32.04 32.04
N VAL A 9 -10.65 30.88 31.65
CA VAL A 9 -11.05 29.78 32.56
C VAL A 9 -10.66 28.48 31.84
N VAL A 10 -9.39 28.07 31.93
CA VAL A 10 -8.86 27.08 32.88
C VAL A 10 -9.39 25.67 32.61
N ILE A 11 -8.55 24.92 31.89
CA ILE A 11 -8.40 23.46 31.86
C ILE A 11 -8.57 22.89 33.27
N PHE A 12 -9.50 21.95 33.47
CA PHE A 12 -9.55 20.93 34.56
C PHE A 12 -10.98 20.32 34.48
N LEU A 13 -11.22 19.08 34.03
CA LEU A 13 -11.06 17.85 34.80
C LEU A 13 -11.44 16.67 33.88
N CYS A 14 -10.48 15.83 33.49
CA CYS A 14 -10.77 14.49 32.99
C CYS A 14 -9.84 13.52 33.70
N ALA A 15 -10.08 13.32 34.99
CA ALA A 15 -9.52 12.24 35.78
C ALA A 15 -10.30 12.09 37.09
N SER A 16 -10.55 10.83 37.45
CA SER A 16 -11.17 10.28 38.66
C SER A 16 -12.69 10.23 38.73
N GLN A 17 -13.33 9.16 39.18
CA GLN A 17 -13.14 7.69 39.13
C GLN A 17 -14.32 7.16 39.96
N ALA A 18 -14.89 6.02 39.54
CA ALA A 18 -15.50 4.97 40.37
C ALA A 18 -16.62 5.29 41.40
N LEU A 19 -17.49 4.30 41.60
CA LEU A 19 -18.54 4.18 42.63
C LEU A 19 -19.78 5.09 42.48
N VAL A 20 -20.75 4.61 41.69
CA VAL A 20 -22.17 4.63 42.11
C VAL A 20 -22.84 3.40 41.51
N GLY A 21 -23.09 2.41 42.37
CA GLY A 21 -24.03 1.34 42.06
C GLY A 21 -25.45 1.89 42.10
N PHE A 22 -26.27 1.51 41.11
CA PHE A 22 -27.72 1.60 41.19
C PHE A 22 -28.33 0.25 40.76
N PRO A 23 -29.39 -0.21 41.46
CA PRO A 23 -29.91 -1.57 41.36
C PRO A 23 -30.99 -1.72 40.27
N GLY A 24 -31.04 -2.92 39.67
CA GLY A 24 -32.24 -3.67 39.28
C GLY A 24 -33.19 -3.10 38.22
N ILE A 25 -33.34 -3.83 37.11
CA ILE A 25 -34.61 -4.51 36.74
C ILE A 25 -34.28 -5.65 35.76
N GLU A 26 -34.81 -6.83 36.09
CA GLU A 26 -34.71 -8.10 35.36
C GLU A 26 -35.86 -8.25 34.32
N GLY A 27 -35.64 -9.11 33.32
CA GLY A 27 -36.68 -9.68 32.43
C GLY A 27 -36.46 -9.35 30.95
N SER A 28 -35.65 -10.14 30.23
CA SER A 28 -36.05 -11.34 29.46
C SER A 28 -36.88 -11.02 28.21
N ASP A 29 -36.26 -11.16 27.03
CA ASP A 29 -36.65 -12.20 26.07
C ASP A 29 -35.59 -12.39 24.97
N ASN A 30 -35.29 -13.65 24.70
CA ASN A 30 -34.40 -14.15 23.66
C ASN A 30 -35.03 -13.88 22.28
N LEU A 31 -34.30 -13.22 21.38
CA LEU A 31 -34.48 -13.45 19.94
C LEU A 31 -33.11 -13.47 19.26
N GLY A 32 -32.69 -14.69 18.90
CA GLY A 32 -31.41 -14.94 18.27
C GLY A 32 -31.31 -14.29 16.89
N ILE A 33 -30.25 -13.50 16.72
CA ILE A 33 -29.54 -13.37 15.45
C ILE A 33 -28.06 -13.44 15.83
N THR A 34 -27.53 -14.66 15.89
CA THR A 34 -26.08 -14.87 15.92
C THR A 34 -25.58 -14.65 14.50
N GLY A 35 -25.33 -13.39 14.17
CA GLY A 35 -25.01 -12.97 12.81
C GLY A 35 -24.11 -11.74 12.80
N ASP A 36 -23.22 -11.60 13.79
CA ASP A 36 -22.08 -10.71 13.70
C ASP A 36 -20.84 -11.59 13.94
N ILE A 37 -20.40 -12.23 12.88
CA ILE A 37 -19.00 -12.62 12.75
C ILE A 37 -18.29 -11.29 12.56
N ASP A 38 -17.95 -10.66 13.68
CA ASP A 38 -16.95 -9.60 13.72
C ASP A 38 -15.64 -10.25 13.29
N ASP A 39 -15.45 -10.31 11.97
CA ASP A 39 -14.31 -10.92 11.32
C ASP A 39 -13.13 -9.93 11.40
N CYS A 40 -12.78 -9.55 12.64
CA CYS A 40 -11.43 -9.11 12.98
C CYS A 40 -10.52 -10.35 13.00
N LEU A 41 -10.63 -11.23 11.99
CA LEU A 41 -9.60 -12.21 11.73
C LEU A 41 -8.39 -11.40 11.29
N ASP A 42 -7.57 -11.08 12.29
CA ASP A 42 -6.15 -10.83 12.17
C ASP A 42 -5.53 -12.10 11.57
N ASP A 43 -5.82 -12.33 10.29
CA ASP A 43 -5.02 -13.14 9.42
C ASP A 43 -3.64 -12.50 9.52
N ASN A 44 -2.77 -13.12 10.32
CA ASN A 44 -1.31 -12.95 10.34
C ASN A 44 -0.71 -13.38 8.97
N SER A 45 -1.38 -12.98 7.90
CA SER A 45 -1.03 -13.16 6.54
C SER A 45 0.04 -12.13 6.24
N THR A 46 1.23 -12.63 5.91
CA THR A 46 2.30 -11.77 5.43
C THR A 46 1.84 -11.11 4.14
N CYS A 47 1.56 -9.81 4.21
CA CYS A 47 1.24 -8.99 3.06
C CYS A 47 2.52 -8.42 2.47
N VAL A 48 2.64 -8.46 1.14
CA VAL A 48 3.80 -7.94 0.42
C VAL A 48 3.38 -6.88 -0.57
N ILE A 49 4.24 -5.87 -0.74
CA ILE A 49 4.12 -4.87 -1.79
C ILE A 49 5.51 -4.69 -2.40
N GLN A 50 5.55 -4.58 -3.73
CA GLN A 50 6.81 -4.31 -4.41
C GLN A 50 7.33 -2.94 -3.97
N THR A 51 8.60 -2.87 -3.64
CA THR A 51 9.27 -1.62 -3.24
C THR A 51 10.48 -1.41 -4.14
N LEU A 52 10.69 -0.17 -4.58
CA LEU A 52 11.90 0.23 -5.31
C LEU A 52 12.75 1.14 -4.43
N ASN A 53 14.07 1.05 -4.59
CA ASN A 53 14.98 2.04 -4.05
C ASN A 53 14.71 3.37 -4.74
N THR A 54 14.86 4.47 -4.02
CA THR A 54 14.75 5.81 -4.59
C THR A 54 15.92 6.68 -4.15
N THR A 55 16.03 7.89 -4.71
CA THR A 55 17.02 8.89 -4.24
C THR A 55 16.80 9.32 -2.77
N GLY A 56 15.69 8.91 -2.14
CA GLY A 56 15.46 8.98 -0.70
C GLY A 56 15.23 7.58 -0.11
N GLU A 57 14.21 7.43 0.71
CA GLU A 57 13.81 6.13 1.25
C GLU A 57 13.20 5.23 0.16
N PRO A 58 13.28 3.90 0.29
CA PRO A 58 12.54 2.99 -0.57
C PRO A 58 11.04 3.32 -0.56
N ARG A 59 10.41 3.23 -1.73
CA ARG A 59 8.99 3.57 -1.91
C ARG A 59 8.20 2.42 -2.56
N PRO A 60 6.95 2.18 -2.12
CA PRO A 60 6.12 1.13 -2.68
C PRO A 60 5.70 1.47 -4.11
N VAL A 61 5.58 0.45 -4.95
CA VAL A 61 4.97 0.54 -6.27
C VAL A 61 3.46 0.33 -6.12
N GLY A 62 2.70 1.40 -6.34
CA GLY A 62 1.25 1.40 -6.10
C GLY A 62 0.88 1.44 -4.62
N CYS A 63 -0.39 1.10 -4.33
CA CYS A 63 -1.01 1.25 -3.01
C CYS A 63 -1.71 -0.02 -2.52
N VAL A 64 -1.45 -1.14 -3.18
CA VAL A 64 -2.15 -2.41 -2.97
C VAL A 64 -1.15 -3.44 -2.45
N LEU A 65 -1.39 -3.94 -1.24
CA LEU A 65 -0.64 -5.05 -0.66
C LEU A 65 -1.30 -6.37 -1.05
N LYS A 66 -0.50 -7.31 -1.53
CA LYS A 66 -0.92 -8.67 -1.84
C LYS A 66 -0.68 -9.54 -0.61
N CYS A 67 -1.75 -10.02 -0.01
CA CYS A 67 -1.72 -10.96 1.10
C CYS A 67 -2.07 -12.36 0.58
N LYS A 68 -1.86 -13.40 1.38
CA LYS A 68 -2.06 -14.81 0.95
C LYS A 68 -3.47 -15.09 0.41
N ASN A 69 -4.50 -14.55 1.07
CA ASN A 69 -5.91 -14.80 0.75
C ASN A 69 -6.72 -13.53 0.52
N SER A 70 -6.09 -12.36 0.56
CA SER A 70 -6.77 -11.08 0.54
C SER A 70 -5.90 -9.99 -0.09
N THR A 71 -6.53 -8.86 -0.35
CA THR A 71 -5.86 -7.65 -0.80
C THR A 71 -6.11 -6.58 0.25
N GLN A 72 -5.04 -5.92 0.68
CA GLN A 72 -5.12 -4.79 1.60
C GLN A 72 -4.62 -3.53 0.90
N HIS A 73 -5.00 -2.36 1.40
CA HIS A 73 -4.58 -1.08 0.84
C HIS A 73 -3.69 -0.35 1.83
N LEU A 74 -2.68 0.35 1.31
CA LEU A 74 -1.95 1.33 2.10
C LEU A 74 -2.89 2.45 2.55
N ALA A 75 -2.57 3.05 3.69
CA ALA A 75 -3.34 4.16 4.24
C ALA A 75 -3.39 5.34 3.25
N ASN A 76 -4.52 6.05 3.23
CA ASN A 76 -4.66 7.25 2.40
C ASN A 76 -3.59 8.28 2.76
N GLY A 77 -2.99 8.92 1.74
CA GLY A 77 -1.89 9.87 1.90
C GLY A 77 -0.49 9.23 1.96
N THR A 78 -0.38 7.90 1.89
CA THR A 78 0.94 7.24 1.82
C THR A 78 1.62 7.55 0.48
N GLU A 79 2.90 7.93 0.50
CA GLU A 79 3.67 8.13 -0.74
C GLU A 79 3.90 6.82 -1.50
N CYS A 80 3.72 6.87 -2.81
CA CYS A 80 3.81 5.72 -3.69
C CYS A 80 4.45 6.08 -5.03
N LEU A 81 5.00 5.07 -5.72
CA LEU A 81 5.45 5.18 -7.10
C LEU A 81 4.27 4.83 -8.02
N GLY A 82 3.83 5.83 -8.80
CA GLY A 82 2.70 5.74 -9.72
C GLY A 82 3.04 5.05 -11.04
N ILE A 83 3.81 3.97 -10.99
CA ILE A 83 4.15 3.14 -12.14
C ILE A 83 3.34 1.82 -12.09
N PRO A 84 3.11 1.15 -13.23
CA PRO A 84 2.53 -0.18 -13.22
C PRO A 84 3.41 -1.17 -12.44
N GLU A 85 2.82 -2.05 -11.64
CA GLU A 85 3.56 -3.07 -10.87
C GLU A 85 4.51 -3.90 -11.77
N LEU A 86 4.01 -4.33 -12.93
CA LEU A 86 4.82 -5.09 -13.89
C LEU A 86 6.02 -4.31 -14.44
N ALA A 87 5.94 -2.97 -14.48
CA ALA A 87 7.07 -2.14 -14.89
C ALA A 87 8.18 -2.17 -13.85
N GLY A 88 7.85 -2.13 -12.55
CA GLY A 88 8.83 -2.26 -11.48
C GLY A 88 9.56 -3.62 -11.53
N VAL A 89 8.83 -4.71 -11.78
CA VAL A 89 9.42 -6.07 -11.88
C VAL A 89 10.35 -6.21 -13.08
N ARG A 90 10.08 -5.46 -14.16
CA ARG A 90 10.82 -5.53 -15.43
C ARG A 90 11.90 -4.45 -15.57
N MET A 91 12.12 -3.64 -14.54
CA MET A 91 13.25 -2.72 -14.55
C MET A 91 14.55 -3.50 -14.73
N GLN A 92 15.52 -2.88 -15.40
CA GLN A 92 16.85 -3.46 -15.47
C GLN A 92 17.52 -3.29 -14.10
N TYR A 93 18.12 -4.37 -13.60
CA TYR A 93 18.83 -4.34 -12.32
C TYR A 93 19.96 -3.30 -12.36
N ASN A 94 20.14 -2.58 -11.25
CA ASN A 94 21.15 -1.52 -11.10
C ASN A 94 21.05 -0.38 -12.14
N VAL A 95 19.91 -0.21 -12.81
CA VAL A 95 19.65 0.93 -13.70
C VAL A 95 18.69 1.90 -13.02
N SER A 96 19.09 3.18 -12.99
CA SER A 96 18.25 4.26 -12.47
C SER A 96 17.25 4.73 -13.53
N TYR A 97 15.97 4.69 -13.17
CA TYR A 97 14.86 5.23 -13.94
C TYR A 97 14.30 6.48 -13.26
N THR A 98 13.42 7.18 -13.96
CA THR A 98 12.61 8.28 -13.41
C THR A 98 11.18 7.79 -13.19
N CYS A 99 10.77 7.66 -11.93
CA CYS A 99 9.42 7.20 -11.56
C CYS A 99 8.52 8.37 -11.21
N ALA A 100 7.25 8.31 -11.62
CA ALA A 100 6.23 9.23 -11.15
C ALA A 100 5.92 8.96 -9.67
N VAL A 101 5.78 10.02 -8.89
CA VAL A 101 5.39 9.95 -7.47
C VAL A 101 3.92 10.32 -7.32
N GLY A 102 3.26 9.70 -6.34
CA GLY A 102 1.88 9.94 -6.00
C GLY A 102 1.59 9.75 -4.52
N LEU A 103 0.32 9.91 -4.17
CA LEU A 103 -0.23 9.59 -2.85
C LEU A 103 -1.34 8.54 -2.99
N CYS A 104 -1.39 7.63 -2.03
CA CYS A 104 -2.44 6.62 -1.99
C CYS A 104 -3.81 7.22 -1.68
N ASN A 105 -4.80 6.87 -2.49
CA ASN A 105 -6.21 7.18 -2.24
C ASN A 105 -7.04 5.97 -2.66
N ALA A 106 -7.72 5.33 -1.69
CA ALA A 106 -8.58 4.17 -1.92
C ALA A 106 -7.91 3.03 -2.74
N GLY A 107 -6.63 2.75 -2.47
CA GLY A 107 -5.87 1.69 -3.16
C GLY A 107 -5.28 2.12 -4.52
N VAL A 108 -5.48 3.37 -4.95
CA VAL A 108 -4.89 3.93 -6.18
C VAL A 108 -3.76 4.90 -5.82
N CYS A 109 -2.65 4.83 -6.57
CA CYS A 109 -1.57 5.81 -6.45
C CYS A 109 -1.87 7.03 -7.33
N GLU A 110 -2.44 8.08 -6.75
CA GLU A 110 -2.75 9.33 -7.46
C GLU A 110 -1.48 10.15 -7.67
N ARG A 111 -1.07 10.30 -8.93
CA ARG A 111 0.17 11.01 -9.27
C ARG A 111 0.06 12.49 -8.93
N THR A 112 1.10 13.02 -8.28
CA THR A 112 1.19 14.44 -7.90
C THR A 112 1.84 15.33 -8.97
N GLY A 113 2.34 14.73 -10.06
CA GLY A 113 3.15 15.41 -11.08
C GLY A 113 4.64 15.50 -10.73
N LEU A 114 5.03 14.99 -9.56
CA LEU A 114 6.42 14.89 -9.12
C LEU A 114 7.08 13.60 -9.65
N TRP A 115 8.41 13.63 -9.71
CA TRP A 115 9.22 12.52 -10.20
C TRP A 115 10.44 12.31 -9.30
N ILE A 116 10.86 11.06 -9.14
CA ILE A 116 12.04 10.68 -8.35
C ILE A 116 12.88 9.63 -9.10
N GLY A 117 14.18 9.61 -8.85
CA GLY A 117 15.04 8.51 -9.28
C GLY A 117 14.63 7.22 -8.56
N CYS A 118 14.51 6.12 -9.30
CA CYS A 118 14.09 4.82 -8.77
C CYS A 118 14.86 3.66 -9.43
N TRP A 119 15.14 2.60 -8.67
CA TRP A 119 15.83 1.39 -9.17
C TRP A 119 15.59 0.18 -8.24
N HIS A 120 16.04 -0.99 -8.67
CA HIS A 120 16.16 -2.17 -7.81
C HIS A 120 17.53 -2.84 -8.03
N ASN A 121 18.00 -3.55 -7.01
CA ASN A 121 19.32 -4.18 -7.02
C ASN A 121 19.26 -5.69 -7.32
N GLU A 122 18.04 -6.24 -7.43
CA GLU A 122 17.84 -7.67 -7.65
C GLU A 122 17.80 -7.98 -9.14
N PRO A 123 18.56 -8.96 -9.66
CA PRO A 123 18.36 -9.44 -11.01
C PRO A 123 16.92 -10.00 -11.15
N PRO A 124 16.29 -9.89 -12.34
CA PRO A 124 15.00 -10.53 -12.55
C PRO A 124 15.12 -12.03 -12.24
N PRO A 125 14.11 -12.66 -11.62
CA PRO A 125 14.16 -14.08 -11.29
C PRO A 125 14.48 -14.86 -12.57
N ASN A 126 15.55 -15.66 -12.51
CA ASN A 126 16.09 -16.39 -13.65
C ASN A 126 14.95 -17.17 -14.33
N SER A 127 14.56 -16.75 -15.53
CA SER A 127 13.54 -17.44 -16.30
C SER A 127 14.17 -18.72 -16.85
N THR A 128 14.05 -19.81 -16.10
CA THR A 128 14.48 -21.16 -16.53
C THR A 128 13.63 -21.74 -17.66
N ASP A 129 12.79 -20.95 -18.32
CA ASP A 129 11.94 -21.42 -19.42
C ASP A 129 11.87 -20.41 -20.56
N VAL A 130 13.05 -20.09 -21.12
CA VAL A 130 13.15 -19.46 -22.43
C VAL A 130 13.82 -20.45 -23.37
N THR A 131 13.00 -21.31 -23.99
CA THR A 131 13.41 -22.02 -25.21
C THR A 131 13.64 -20.96 -26.30
N THR A 132 14.88 -20.50 -26.43
CA THR A 132 15.30 -19.62 -27.51
C THR A 132 15.35 -20.44 -28.79
N THR A 133 14.29 -20.41 -29.59
CA THR A 133 14.39 -20.80 -31.00
C THR A 133 15.04 -19.63 -31.73
N ALA A 134 16.33 -19.74 -32.02
CA ALA A 134 17.04 -18.75 -32.83
C ALA A 134 16.38 -18.67 -34.22
N PRO A 135 16.14 -17.47 -34.78
CA PRO A 135 15.70 -17.34 -36.16
C PRO A 135 16.82 -17.82 -37.07
N THR A 136 16.55 -18.86 -37.86
CA THR A 136 17.49 -19.35 -38.87
C THR A 136 17.56 -18.33 -40.01
N THR A 137 18.67 -17.63 -40.13
CA THR A 137 18.97 -16.78 -41.29
C THR A 137 19.24 -17.67 -42.50
N THR A 138 18.30 -17.75 -43.43
CA THR A 138 18.51 -18.39 -44.73
C THR A 138 19.30 -17.44 -45.63
N THR A 139 20.59 -17.71 -45.80
CA THR A 139 21.44 -17.05 -46.80
C THR A 139 21.03 -17.54 -48.19
N ALA A 140 20.38 -16.67 -48.98
CA ALA A 140 20.18 -16.91 -50.40
C ALA A 140 21.47 -16.61 -51.16
N SER A 141 22.17 -17.65 -51.60
CA SER A 141 23.30 -17.52 -52.52
C SER A 141 22.79 -17.22 -53.92
N THR A 142 22.91 -15.97 -54.37
CA THR A 142 22.80 -15.60 -55.79
C THR A 142 24.01 -16.16 -56.55
N SER A 143 23.78 -17.13 -57.43
CA SER A 143 24.72 -17.54 -58.47
C SER A 143 24.17 -17.14 -59.84
N SER A 144 24.79 -16.13 -60.43
CA SER A 144 24.65 -15.72 -61.83
C SER A 144 25.46 -16.63 -62.74
N VAL A 145 24.81 -17.25 -63.73
CA VAL A 145 25.38 -17.69 -65.02
C VAL A 145 24.32 -17.46 -66.09
#